data_AF-K0VBF2-F1
#
_entry.id   AF-K0VBF2-F1
#
_cell.length_a   1.000
_cell.length_b   1.000
_cell.length_c   1.000
_cell.angle_alpha   90.00
_cell.angle_beta   90.00
_cell.angle_gamma   90.00
#
_symmetry.space_group_name_H-M   'P 1'
#
loop_
_entity.id
_entity.type
_entity.pdbx_description
1 polymer ?
#
loop_
_entity_poly.entity_id
_entity_poly.type
_entity_poly.pdbx_seq_one_letter_code
_entity_poly.pdbx_strand_id
1 'polypeptide(L)' 'GTGNGLNNVLTGGAGIDTLKGGAGDDTYVISTGDVVVENADEGIDTVRTALASYTLGANVENLAYIGTAAFAGTGNSL' A
#
# COMPACT_ATOMS: atom_id res chain seq x y z
N GLY A 1 -7.73 -3.90 -7.30
CA GLY A 1 -7.53 -3.11 -8.53
C GLY A 1 -6.14 -3.33 -9.08
N THR A 2 -5.94 -3.16 -10.38
CA THR A 2 -4.62 -3.26 -11.02
C THR A 2 -4.28 -1.94 -11.71
N GLY A 3 -3.09 -1.44 -11.45
CA GLY A 3 -2.51 -0.27 -12.09
C GLY A 3 -1.88 -0.58 -13.45
N ASN A 4 -0.95 0.28 -13.86
CA ASN A 4 -0.21 0.23 -15.12
C ASN A 4 1.22 0.74 -14.89
N GLY A 5 1.98 1.01 -15.96
CA GLY A 5 3.39 1.44 -15.85
C GLY A 5 3.60 2.92 -15.52
N LEU A 6 2.65 3.54 -14.82
CA LEU A 6 2.69 4.94 -14.40
C LEU A 6 2.31 5.01 -12.93
N ASN A 7 2.67 6.11 -12.28
CA ASN A 7 2.28 6.39 -10.90
C ASN A 7 0.75 6.43 -10.75
N ASN A 8 0.20 5.49 -9.99
CA ASN A 8 -1.21 5.25 -9.79
C ASN A 8 -1.58 5.46 -8.33
N VAL A 9 -2.82 5.88 -8.11
CA VAL A 9 -3.45 5.87 -6.79
C VAL A 9 -4.55 4.82 -6.82
N LEU A 10 -4.33 3.71 -6.12
CA LEU A 10 -5.26 2.60 -6.03
C LEU A 10 -5.93 2.62 -4.66
N THR A 11 -7.25 2.73 -4.64
CA THR A 11 -8.04 2.71 -3.39
C THR A 11 -8.82 1.41 -3.30
N GLY A 12 -8.68 0.70 -2.18
CA GLY A 12 -9.53 -0.43 -1.83
C GLY A 12 -11.00 0.00 -1.81
N GLY A 13 -11.85 -0.79 -2.46
CA GLY A 13 -13.28 -0.58 -2.48
C GLY A 13 -13.93 -1.10 -1.20
N ALA A 14 -15.19 -1.53 -1.32
CA ALA A 14 -15.85 -2.22 -0.23
C ALA A 14 -15.46 -3.70 -0.23
N GLY A 15 -15.09 -4.23 0.94
CA GLY A 15 -14.73 -5.63 1.10
C GLY A 15 -13.23 -5.81 1.24
N ILE A 16 -12.75 -6.99 0.85
CA ILE A 16 -11.33 -7.33 0.83
C ILE A 16 -10.86 -7.28 -0.62
N ASP A 17 -9.92 -6.38 -0.90
CA ASP A 17 -9.37 -6.17 -2.22
C ASP A 17 -7.92 -6.63 -2.33
N THR A 18 -7.51 -6.97 -3.55
CA THR A 18 -6.10 -7.07 -3.92
C THR A 18 -5.76 -5.90 -4.82
N LEU A 19 -4.78 -5.09 -4.41
CA LEU A 19 -4.27 -3.94 -5.15
C LEU A 19 -2.86 -4.27 -5.68
N LYS A 20 -2.65 -4.08 -6.98
CA LYS A 20 -1.35 -4.26 -7.64
C LYS A 20 -1.04 -3.01 -8.46
N GLY A 21 0.07 -2.35 -8.23
CA GLY A 21 0.50 -1.16 -8.95
C GLY A 21 1.02 -1.45 -10.35
N GLY A 22 2.06 -2.28 -10.41
CA GLY A 22 2.89 -2.37 -11.60
C GLY A 22 4.03 -1.37 -11.49
N ALA A 23 4.61 -0.95 -12.61
CA ALA A 23 5.74 -0.02 -12.56
C ALA A 23 5.31 1.43 -12.28
N GLY A 24 6.18 2.21 -11.66
CA GLY A 24 5.92 3.58 -11.25
C GLY A 24 5.86 3.71 -9.73
N ASP A 25 5.87 4.96 -9.24
CA ASP A 25 5.75 5.21 -7.79
C ASP A 25 4.27 5.25 -7.41
N ASP A 26 3.74 4.13 -6.93
CA ASP A 26 2.32 3.95 -6.70
C ASP A 26 1.91 4.21 -5.24
N THR A 27 0.63 4.51 -5.05
CA THR A 27 0.02 4.74 -3.75
C THR A 27 -1.21 3.86 -3.53
N TYR A 28 -1.16 3.03 -2.50
CA TYR A 28 -2.23 2.13 -2.08
C TYR A 28 -2.98 2.70 -0.89
N VAL A 29 -4.24 3.06 -1.07
CA VAL A 29 -5.12 3.44 0.04
C VAL A 29 -5.90 2.20 0.46
N ILE A 30 -5.55 1.63 1.60
CA ILE A 30 -6.05 0.31 2.03
C ILE A 30 -6.92 0.38 3.28
N SER A 31 -7.85 -0.56 3.36
CA SER A 31 -8.75 -0.83 4.46
C SER A 31 -8.50 -2.22 5.07
N THR A 32 -9.36 -2.64 6.01
CA THR A 32 -9.17 -3.91 6.73
C THR A 32 -9.26 -5.11 5.79
N GLY A 33 -8.17 -5.85 5.69
CA GLY A 33 -8.09 -7.11 4.94
C GLY A 33 -7.57 -6.96 3.52
N ASP A 34 -7.43 -5.73 3.01
CA ASP A 34 -6.84 -5.49 1.70
C ASP A 34 -5.38 -5.94 1.64
N VAL A 35 -4.99 -6.43 0.46
CA VAL A 35 -3.65 -6.94 0.17
C VAL A 35 -3.01 -6.08 -0.92
N VAL A 36 -1.76 -5.68 -0.71
CA VAL A 36 -0.92 -4.99 -1.69
C VAL A 36 0.08 -5.98 -2.28
N VAL A 37 0.24 -5.95 -3.60
CA VAL A 37 1.11 -6.88 -4.34
C VAL A 37 2.02 -6.12 -5.30
N GLU A 38 3.27 -5.92 -4.89
CA GLU A 38 4.34 -5.30 -5.68
C GLU A 38 5.46 -6.29 -6.01
N ASN A 39 6.10 -6.11 -7.17
CA ASN A 39 7.32 -6.83 -7.53
C ASN A 39 8.55 -5.95 -7.29
N ALA A 40 9.72 -6.59 -7.22
CA ALA A 40 10.97 -5.87 -7.08
C ALA A 40 11.23 -4.96 -8.30
N ASP A 41 11.89 -3.83 -8.05
CA ASP A 41 12.30 -2.85 -9.07
C ASP A 41 11.13 -2.20 -9.85
N GLU A 42 9.92 -2.20 -9.28
CA GLU A 42 8.74 -1.57 -9.90
C GLU A 42 8.56 -0.10 -9.51
N GLY A 43 9.18 0.41 -8.45
CA GLY A 43 9.08 1.83 -8.08
C GLY A 43 9.46 2.09 -6.63
N ILE A 44 9.13 3.29 -6.15
CA ILE A 44 9.11 3.62 -4.73
C ILE A 44 7.66 3.81 -4.30
N ASP A 45 7.14 2.82 -3.60
CA ASP A 45 5.72 2.66 -3.38
C ASP A 45 5.29 3.08 -1.97
N THR A 46 4.03 3.50 -1.86
CA THR A 46 3.47 4.00 -0.59
C THR A 46 2.16 3.32 -0.24
N VAL A 47 2.10 2.70 0.94
CA VAL A 47 0.82 2.34 1.58
C VAL A 47 0.33 3.48 2.45
N ARG A 48 -0.94 3.86 2.26
CA ARG A 48 -1.70 4.78 3.10
C ARG A 48 -2.82 4.04 3.81
N THR A 49 -2.90 4.17 5.13
CA THR A 49 -3.93 3.47 5.90
C THR A 49 -4.40 4.26 7.12
N ALA A 50 -5.63 4.01 7.54
CA ALA A 50 -6.20 4.47 8.80
C ALA A 50 -6.33 3.34 9.84
N LEU A 51 -5.83 2.13 9.53
CA LEU A 51 -5.82 0.99 10.47
C LEU A 51 -4.96 1.29 11.71
N ALA A 52 -5.30 0.69 12.85
CA ALA A 52 -4.56 0.86 14.09
C ALA A 52 -3.13 0.29 14.03
N SER A 53 -2.90 -0.69 13.16
CA SER A 53 -1.57 -1.24 12.89
C SER A 53 -1.44 -1.73 11.46
N TYR A 54 -0.24 -1.65 10.90
CA TYR A 54 0.06 -2.21 9.59
C TYR A 54 1.53 -2.59 9.46
N THR A 55 1.80 -3.69 8.76
CA THR A 55 3.15 -4.13 8.41
C THR A 55 3.29 -4.04 6.90
N LEU A 56 4.33 -3.35 6.41
CA LEU A 56 4.60 -3.27 4.97
C LEU A 56 4.85 -4.68 4.40
N GLY A 57 4.20 -4.95 3.28
CA GLY A 57 4.49 -6.13 2.45
C GLY A 57 5.87 -6.02 1.80
N ALA A 58 6.29 -7.05 1.09
CA ALA A 58 7.52 -6.98 0.29
C ALA A 58 7.41 -5.92 -0.81
N ASN A 59 8.54 -5.32 -1.18
CA ASN A 59 8.66 -4.37 -2.30
C ASN A 59 7.76 -3.13 -2.17
N VAL A 60 7.48 -2.71 -0.94
CA VAL A 60 6.82 -1.43 -0.64
C VAL A 60 7.67 -0.70 0.38
N GLU A 61 8.04 0.54 0.08
CA GLU A 61 9.08 1.25 0.80
C GLU A 61 8.49 2.19 1.86
N ASN A 62 7.29 2.73 1.62
CA ASN A 62 6.73 3.78 2.46
C ASN A 62 5.41 3.38 3.10
N LEU A 63 5.26 3.76 4.38
CA LEU A 63 4.00 3.65 5.13
C LEU A 63 3.59 5.02 5.66
N ALA A 64 2.43 5.49 5.24
CA ALA A 64 1.84 6.75 5.68
C ALA A 64 0.52 6.49 6.42
N TYR A 65 0.49 6.81 7.72
CA TYR A 65 -0.74 6.79 8.50
C TYR A 65 -1.58 8.04 8.19
N ILE A 66 -2.84 7.83 7.78
CA ILE A 66 -3.79 8.89 7.43
C ILE A 66 -5.00 8.98 8.37
N GLY A 67 -4.97 8.21 9.46
CA GLY A 67 -5.99 8.29 10.52
C GLY A 67 -5.64 9.34 11.59
N THR A 68 -6.47 9.40 12.62
CA THR A 68 -6.31 10.34 13.76
C THR A 68 -6.11 9.63 15.11
N ALA A 69 -6.12 8.29 15.12
CA ALA A 69 -5.97 7.48 16.32
C ALA A 69 -4.50 7.06 16.56
N ALA A 70 -4.25 6.33 17.65
CA ALA A 70 -2.95 5.70 17.86
C ALA A 70 -2.66 4.67 16.76
N PHE A 71 -1.41 4.64 16.30
CA PHE A 71 -0.97 3.83 15.19
C PHE A 71 0.36 3.13 15.48
N ALA A 72 0.48 1.86 15.07
CA ALA A 72 1.72 1.11 15.06
C ALA A 72 2.06 0.62 13.64
N GLY A 73 3.09 1.20 13.03
CA GLY A 73 3.62 0.77 11.74
C GLY A 73 4.86 -0.13 11.90
N THR A 74 4.96 -1.17 11.08
CA THR A 74 6.18 -1.97 10.93
C THR A 74 6.64 -1.93 9.48
N GLY A 75 7.87 -1.48 9.25
CA GLY A 75 8.50 -1.52 7.92
C GLY A 75 8.94 -2.93 7.53
N ASN A 76 9.64 -3.02 6.40
CA ASN A 76 10.35 -4.23 5.97
C ASN A 76 11.86 -3.92 5.88
N SER A 77 12.63 -4.73 5.16
CA SER A 77 14.10 -4.60 5.07
C SER A 77 14.59 -3.73 3.89
N LEU A 78 13.74 -2.86 3.34
CA LEU A 78 14.04 -1.96 2.22
C LEU A 78 14.40 -0.54 2.70
#